data_AF-A0A317H861-F1
#
_entry.id   AF-A0A317H861-F1
#
_cell.length_a   1.000
_cell.length_b   1.000
_cell.length_c   1.000
_cell.angle_alpha   90.00
_cell.angle_beta   90.00
_cell.angle_gamma   90.00
#
_symmetry.space_group_name_H-M   'P 1'
#
loop_
_entity.id
_entity.type
_entity.pdbx_description
1 polymer ?
#
loop_
_entity_poly.entity_id
_entity_poly.type
_entity_poly.pdbx_seq_one_letter_code
_entity_poly.pdbx_strand_id
1 'polypeptide(L)'
;MARCFHCGGPMMVVGPGTSRRQRRFYACAYHKKRGSSICKNSMLAEQDMLDNVVLKALADVLHEKVLDQAIEQALIQMRNQHTTHLDRRTEIQRELSLIEATEKRLVDAIAKGEEMIPLLAKLKAEQTRKNDLVAELNRLTMPAD
;
A
#
# COMPACT_ATOMS: atom_id res chain seq x y z
N MET A 1 -25.12 -14.25 13.90
CA MET A 1 -26.47 -14.74 13.51
C MET A 1 -27.51 -13.73 13.96
N ALA A 2 -28.44 -13.32 13.09
CA ALA A 2 -29.45 -12.32 13.40
C ALA A 2 -30.49 -12.84 14.41
N ARG A 3 -30.87 -12.00 15.37
CA ARG A 3 -31.81 -12.32 16.45
C ARG A 3 -32.97 -11.32 16.48
N CYS A 4 -34.13 -11.80 16.89
CA CYS A 4 -35.29 -10.98 17.14
C CYS A 4 -35.05 -10.12 18.39
N PHE A 5 -35.20 -8.79 18.27
CA PHE A 5 -35.08 -7.89 19.41
C PHE A 5 -36.15 -8.15 20.50
N HIS A 6 -37.37 -8.54 20.11
CA HIS A 6 -38.49 -8.70 21.04
C HIS A 6 -38.42 -9.97 21.90
N CYS A 7 -37.88 -11.09 21.38
CA CYS A 7 -37.86 -12.37 22.10
C CYS A 7 -36.48 -13.03 22.17
N GLY A 8 -35.43 -12.42 21.60
CA GLY A 8 -34.07 -13.00 21.52
C GLY A 8 -33.93 -14.23 20.61
N GLY A 9 -35.05 -14.74 20.09
CA GLY A 9 -35.11 -15.92 19.22
C GLY A 9 -34.43 -15.71 17.86
N PRO A 10 -34.07 -16.79 17.16
CA PRO A 10 -33.41 -16.70 15.87
C PRO A 10 -34.33 -16.09 14.81
N MET A 11 -33.75 -15.31 13.89
CA MET A 11 -34.44 -14.93 12.65
C MET A 11 -34.28 -16.04 11.62
N MET A 12 -35.32 -16.26 10.81
CA MET A 12 -35.32 -17.18 9.68
C MET A 12 -35.71 -16.47 8.41
N VAL A 13 -35.24 -16.99 7.26
CA VAL A 13 -35.70 -16.54 5.95
C VAL A 13 -37.01 -17.25 5.62
N VAL A 14 -38.01 -16.49 5.21
CA VAL A 14 -39.31 -16.99 4.74
C VAL A 14 -39.55 -16.49 3.33
N GLY A 15 -39.99 -17.38 2.45
CA GLY A 15 -40.24 -17.08 1.04
C GLY A 15 -39.97 -18.30 0.16
N PRO A 16 -40.48 -18.31 -1.07
CA PRO A 16 -40.28 -19.42 -2.00
C PRO A 16 -38.79 -19.57 -2.38
N GLY A 17 -38.33 -20.82 -2.46
CA GLY A 17 -36.91 -21.17 -2.56
C GLY A 17 -36.30 -21.05 -3.96
N THR A 18 -37.12 -20.89 -5.01
CA THR A 18 -36.75 -21.29 -6.38
C THR A 18 -36.38 -20.15 -7.35
N SER A 19 -36.47 -18.87 -6.97
CA SER A 19 -36.06 -17.78 -7.89
C SER A 19 -35.58 -16.51 -7.18
N ARG A 20 -34.51 -15.90 -7.72
CA ARG A 20 -33.99 -14.56 -7.34
C ARG A 20 -35.00 -13.41 -7.55
N ARG A 21 -36.11 -13.65 -8.26
CA ARG A 21 -37.18 -12.67 -8.49
C ARG A 21 -38.33 -12.76 -7.49
N GLN A 22 -38.33 -13.72 -6.57
CA GLN A 22 -39.37 -13.82 -5.55
C GLN A 22 -38.89 -13.24 -4.23
N ARG A 23 -39.68 -12.30 -3.68
CA ARG A 23 -39.32 -11.56 -2.46
C ARG A 23 -39.14 -12.53 -1.28
N ARG A 24 -37.92 -12.53 -0.73
CA ARG A 24 -37.59 -13.23 0.51
C ARG A 24 -37.65 -12.25 1.66
N PHE A 25 -38.03 -12.75 2.83
CA PHE A 25 -38.16 -11.93 4.02
C PHE A 25 -37.45 -12.56 5.20
N TYR A 26 -36.87 -11.74 6.06
CA TYR A 26 -36.48 -12.15 7.39
C TYR A 26 -37.68 -12.03 8.35
N ALA A 27 -37.90 -13.09 9.13
CA ALA A 27 -38.98 -13.18 10.11
C ALA A 27 -38.47 -13.81 11.41
N CYS A 28 -39.12 -13.49 12.54
CA CYS A 28 -38.86 -14.17 13.80
C CYS A 28 -39.33 -15.65 13.71
N ALA A 29 -38.43 -16.59 13.94
CA ALA A 29 -38.74 -18.02 13.81
C ALA A 29 -39.81 -18.48 14.82
N TYR A 30 -39.79 -17.95 16.05
CA TYR A 30 -40.77 -18.30 17.07
C TYR A 30 -42.16 -17.74 16.76
N HIS A 31 -42.25 -16.49 16.30
CA HIS A 31 -43.52 -15.95 15.83
C HIS A 31 -44.06 -16.78 14.65
N LYS A 32 -43.21 -17.10 13.66
CA LYS A 32 -43.67 -17.81 12.46
C LYS A 32 -44.11 -19.26 12.74
N LYS A 33 -43.43 -19.96 13.64
CA LYS A 33 -43.72 -21.38 13.95
C LYS A 33 -44.75 -21.58 15.07
N ARG A 34 -44.80 -20.66 16.04
CA ARG A 34 -45.61 -20.82 17.27
C ARG A 34 -46.63 -19.70 17.49
N GLY A 35 -46.62 -18.66 16.67
CA GLY A 35 -47.59 -17.57 16.70
C GLY A 35 -47.29 -16.47 17.72
N SER A 36 -48.25 -15.56 17.85
CA SER A 36 -48.18 -14.36 18.69
C SER A 36 -48.13 -14.63 20.20
N SER A 37 -48.50 -15.83 20.65
CA SER A 37 -48.42 -16.27 22.04
C SER A 37 -46.97 -16.38 22.55
N ILE A 38 -46.01 -16.67 21.66
CA ILE A 38 -44.58 -16.80 22.01
C ILE A 38 -43.81 -15.52 21.69
N CYS A 39 -44.14 -14.85 20.60
CA CYS A 39 -43.49 -13.61 20.21
C CYS A 39 -44.46 -12.75 19.42
N LYS A 40 -44.65 -11.49 19.82
CA LYS A 40 -45.52 -10.54 19.12
C LYS A 40 -44.87 -9.93 17.86
N ASN A 41 -43.60 -10.22 17.59
CA ASN A 41 -42.89 -9.69 16.43
C ASN A 41 -43.37 -10.38 15.13
N SER A 42 -44.34 -9.76 14.47
CA SER A 42 -44.87 -10.14 13.16
C SER A 42 -44.18 -9.45 11.99
N MET A 43 -43.04 -8.79 12.22
CA MET A 43 -42.32 -8.07 11.18
C MET A 43 -41.77 -9.03 10.11
N LEU A 44 -41.95 -8.64 8.85
CA LEU A 44 -41.33 -9.24 7.69
C LEU A 44 -40.43 -8.19 7.04
N ALA A 45 -39.12 -8.33 7.21
CA ALA A 45 -38.16 -7.44 6.58
C ALA A 45 -37.74 -8.00 5.22
N GLU A 46 -37.90 -7.25 4.14
CA GLU A 46 -37.45 -7.66 2.81
C GLU A 46 -35.94 -7.89 2.83
N GLN A 47 -35.52 -9.11 2.44
CA GLN A 47 -34.14 -9.56 2.59
C GLN A 47 -33.18 -8.62 1.87
N ASP A 48 -33.45 -8.32 0.59
CA ASP A 48 -32.56 -7.49 -0.23
C ASP A 48 -32.39 -6.08 0.35
N MET A 49 -33.45 -5.52 0.91
CA MET A 49 -33.40 -4.19 1.54
C MET A 49 -32.55 -4.22 2.81
N LEU A 50 -32.77 -5.21 3.69
CA LEU A 50 -32.02 -5.32 4.94
C LEU A 50 -30.54 -5.64 4.69
N ASP A 51 -30.26 -6.54 3.75
CA ASP A 51 -28.91 -6.91 3.36
C ASP A 51 -28.16 -5.68 2.82
N ASN A 52 -28.79 -4.89 1.94
CA ASN A 52 -28.19 -3.66 1.42
C ASN A 52 -27.90 -2.62 2.51
N VAL A 53 -28.80 -2.44 3.49
CA VAL A 53 -28.57 -1.52 4.60
C VAL A 53 -27.39 -1.97 5.47
N VAL A 54 -27.30 -3.27 5.77
CA VAL A 54 -26.19 -3.84 6.55
C VAL A 54 -24.86 -3.71 5.79
N LEU A 55 -24.86 -4.03 4.50
CA LEU A 55 -23.68 -3.91 3.65
C LEU A 55 -23.20 -2.46 3.55
N LYS A 56 -24.13 -1.50 3.42
CA LYS A 56 -23.79 -0.07 3.39
C LYS A 56 -23.18 0.39 4.72
N ALA A 57 -23.80 0.06 5.84
CA ALA A 57 -23.26 0.41 7.16
C ALA A 57 -21.88 -0.20 7.41
N LEU A 58 -21.65 -1.42 6.92
CA LEU A 58 -20.32 -2.05 7.00
C LEU A 58 -19.31 -1.35 6.09
N ALA A 59 -19.70 -0.98 4.87
CA ALA A 59 -18.84 -0.25 3.95
C ALA A 59 -18.42 1.12 4.53
N ASP A 60 -19.34 1.85 5.16
CA ASP A 60 -19.06 3.15 5.77
C ASP A 60 -18.01 3.03 6.89
N VAL A 61 -18.14 2.03 7.77
CA VAL A 61 -17.18 1.79 8.87
C VAL A 61 -15.83 1.27 8.36
N LEU A 62 -15.85 0.43 7.32
CA LEU A 62 -14.62 -0.09 6.73
C LEU A 62 -13.87 1.01 5.97
N HIS A 63 -14.55 1.92 5.28
CA HIS A 63 -13.90 3.00 4.55
C HIS A 63 -13.04 3.89 5.46
N GLU A 64 -13.54 4.29 6.62
CA GLU A 64 -12.79 5.10 7.58
C GLU A 64 -11.52 4.38 8.05
N LYS A 65 -11.64 3.13 8.49
CA LYS A 65 -10.49 2.33 8.97
C LYS A 65 -9.49 1.99 7.87
N VAL A 66 -9.98 1.73 6.66
CA VAL A 66 -9.13 1.41 5.50
C VAL A 66 -8.37 2.66 5.05
N LEU A 67 -8.99 3.84 5.11
CA LEU A 67 -8.33 5.11 4.81
C LEU A 67 -7.20 5.40 5.81
N ASP A 68 -7.46 5.24 7.12
CA ASP A 68 -6.43 5.45 8.14
C ASP A 68 -5.22 4.54 7.95
N GLN A 69 -5.47 3.25 7.69
CA GLN A 69 -4.41 2.27 7.42
C GLN A 69 -3.64 2.59 6.13
N ALA A 70 -4.33 3.02 5.08
CA ALA A 70 -3.69 3.41 3.82
C ALA A 70 -2.78 4.63 4.01
N ILE A 71 -3.23 5.63 4.77
CA ILE A 71 -2.44 6.83 5.10
C ILE A 71 -1.21 6.44 5.94
N GLU A 72 -1.38 5.59 6.96
CA GLU A 72 -0.27 5.14 7.81
C GLU A 72 0.79 4.40 6.98
N GLN A 73 0.36 3.49 6.09
CA GLN A 73 1.28 2.78 5.19
C GLN A 73 1.99 3.71 4.21
N ALA A 74 1.28 4.68 3.63
CA ALA A 74 1.89 5.67 2.75
C ALA A 74 2.96 6.49 3.49
N LEU A 75 2.68 6.93 4.73
CA LEU A 75 3.66 7.65 5.55
C LEU A 75 4.89 6.80 5.90
N ILE A 76 4.71 5.51 6.20
CA ILE A 76 5.82 4.58 6.45
C ILE A 76 6.68 4.43 5.19
N GLN A 77 6.06 4.26 4.02
CA GLN A 77 6.78 4.15 2.75
C GLN A 77 7.59 5.40 2.45
N MET A 78 7.01 6.59 2.61
CA MET A 78 7.71 7.86 2.39
C MET A 78 8.89 8.02 3.33
N ARG A 79 8.74 7.71 4.63
CA ARG A 79 9.85 7.78 5.60
C ARG A 79 10.98 6.82 5.24
N ASN A 80 10.66 5.58 4.86
CA ASN A 80 11.66 4.60 4.48
C ASN A 80 12.43 5.01 3.21
N GLN A 81 11.74 5.59 2.22
CA GLN A 81 12.37 6.13 1.01
C GLN A 81 13.29 7.32 1.32
N HIS A 82 12.90 8.20 2.24
CA HIS A 82 13.74 9.33 2.65
C HIS A 82 15.03 8.87 3.35
N THR A 83 14.95 7.88 4.25
CA THR A 83 16.13 7.35 4.96
C THR A 83 17.10 6.68 3.99
N THR A 84 16.60 5.83 3.08
CA THR A 84 17.47 5.16 2.09
C THR A 84 18.12 6.14 1.12
N HIS A 85 17.41 7.22 0.73
CA HIS A 85 17.99 8.26 -0.12
C HIS A 85 19.10 9.05 0.58
N LEU A 86 18.95 9.36 1.88
CA LEU A 86 19.99 10.05 2.64
C LEU A 86 21.22 9.17 2.80
N ASP A 87 21.05 7.90 3.15
CA ASP A 87 22.15 6.95 3.28
C ASP A 87 22.92 6.79 1.97
N ARG A 88 22.21 6.60 0.85
CA ARG A 88 22.84 6.46 -0.47
C ARG A 88 23.56 7.74 -0.90
N ARG A 89 22.99 8.92 -0.61
CA ARG A 89 23.66 10.20 -0.89
C ARG A 89 24.97 10.34 -0.13
N THR A 90 24.98 9.98 1.15
CA THR A 90 26.21 10.04 1.96
C THR A 90 27.27 9.06 1.49
N GLU A 91 26.87 7.86 1.05
CA GLU A 91 27.77 6.86 0.48
C GLU A 91 28.43 7.35 -0.81
N ILE A 92 27.64 7.88 -1.75
CA ILE A 92 28.13 8.44 -3.01
C ILE A 92 29.08 9.63 -2.75
N GLN A 93 28.77 10.51 -1.80
CA GLN A 93 29.66 11.62 -1.45
C GLN A 93 31.01 11.15 -0.90
N ARG A 94 31.01 10.08 -0.11
CA ARG A 94 32.26 9.46 0.38
C ARG A 94 33.07 8.86 -0.76
N GLU A 95 32.42 8.09 -1.64
CA GLU A 95 33.09 7.51 -2.81
C GLU A 95 33.69 8.59 -3.71
N LEU A 96 32.95 9.66 -3.99
CA LEU A 96 33.43 10.78 -4.78
C LEU A 96 34.68 11.42 -4.15
N SER A 97 34.65 11.66 -2.84
CA SER A 97 35.80 12.25 -2.13
C SER A 97 37.05 11.34 -2.18
N LEU A 98 36.87 10.02 -2.15
CA LEU A 98 37.96 9.05 -2.27
C LEU A 98 38.53 9.02 -3.69
N ILE A 99 37.66 9.07 -4.71
CA ILE A 99 38.06 9.12 -6.11
C ILE A 99 38.83 10.41 -6.38
N GLU A 100 38.32 11.57 -5.95
CA GLU A 100 38.99 12.87 -6.11
C GLU A 100 40.37 12.90 -5.42
N ALA A 101 40.47 12.35 -4.21
CA ALA A 101 41.76 12.23 -3.52
C ALA A 101 42.74 11.32 -4.28
N THR A 102 42.23 10.25 -4.90
CA THR A 102 43.04 9.32 -5.69
C THR A 102 43.47 9.92 -7.02
N GLU A 103 42.57 10.61 -7.74
CA GLU A 103 42.87 11.39 -8.94
C GLU A 103 43.98 12.39 -8.64
N LYS A 104 43.85 13.16 -7.54
CA LYS A 104 44.88 14.13 -7.13
C LYS A 104 46.23 13.47 -6.86
N ARG A 105 46.26 12.33 -6.14
CA ARG A 105 47.50 11.59 -5.89
C ARG A 105 48.12 11.04 -7.18
N LEU A 106 47.32 10.57 -8.12
CA LEU A 106 47.79 10.08 -9.41
C LEU A 106 48.34 11.24 -10.25
N VAL A 107 47.68 12.38 -10.28
CA VAL A 107 48.17 13.60 -10.93
C VAL A 107 49.48 14.07 -10.29
N ASP A 108 49.58 14.07 -8.96
CA ASP A 108 50.80 14.40 -8.24
C ASP A 108 51.94 13.40 -8.52
N ALA A 109 51.64 12.11 -8.69
CA ALA A 109 52.60 11.09 -9.07
C ALA A 109 53.06 11.23 -10.54
N ILE A 110 52.14 11.57 -11.44
CA ILE A 110 52.44 11.89 -12.84
C ILE A 110 53.34 13.14 -12.92
N ALA A 111 53.05 14.17 -12.13
CA ALA A 111 53.87 15.38 -12.05
C ALA A 111 55.27 15.11 -11.49
N LYS A 112 55.44 14.03 -10.71
CA LYS A 112 56.72 13.59 -10.15
C LYS A 112 57.50 12.60 -11.03
N GLY A 113 56.90 12.10 -12.12
CA GLY A 113 57.63 11.48 -13.23
C GLY A 113 57.80 9.95 -13.23
N GLU A 114 56.79 9.17 -12.84
CA GLU A 114 56.81 7.70 -12.99
C GLU A 114 55.93 7.22 -14.18
N GLU A 115 56.59 6.54 -15.13
CA GLU A 115 56.17 5.86 -16.37
C GLU A 115 54.78 6.12 -17.01
N MET A 116 54.81 6.80 -18.16
CA MET A 116 53.71 7.49 -18.85
C MET A 116 52.67 6.62 -19.60
N ILE A 117 52.94 5.33 -19.86
CA ILE A 117 52.14 4.54 -20.82
C ILE A 117 50.97 3.77 -20.17
N PRO A 118 51.13 3.05 -19.05
CA PRO A 118 50.03 2.33 -18.40
C PRO A 118 48.99 3.28 -17.74
N LEU A 119 49.45 4.47 -17.34
CA LEU A 119 48.65 5.47 -16.62
C LEU A 119 47.60 6.18 -17.49
N LEU A 120 47.91 6.48 -18.76
CA LEU A 120 46.95 7.07 -19.71
C LEU A 120 45.76 6.14 -19.99
N ALA A 121 45.99 4.82 -20.01
CA ALA A 121 44.93 3.84 -20.18
C ALA A 121 43.99 3.79 -18.97
N LYS A 122 44.54 3.86 -17.76
CA LYS A 122 43.77 3.84 -16.51
C LYS A 122 42.98 5.14 -16.30
N LEU A 123 43.56 6.28 -16.64
CA LEU A 123 42.87 7.59 -16.56
C LEU A 123 41.69 7.67 -17.54
N LYS A 124 41.85 7.15 -18.77
CA LYS A 124 40.74 7.06 -19.74
C LYS A 124 39.60 6.16 -19.23
N ALA A 125 39.93 5.04 -18.58
CA ALA A 125 38.93 4.13 -18.03
C ALA A 125 38.11 4.80 -16.90
N GLU A 126 38.78 5.49 -15.97
CA GLU A 126 38.11 6.22 -14.88
C GLU A 126 37.30 7.42 -15.40
N GLN A 127 37.80 8.14 -16.40
CA GLN A 127 37.06 9.25 -17.01
C GLN A 127 35.78 8.78 -17.71
N THR A 128 35.82 7.61 -18.37
CA THR A 128 34.63 7.01 -18.99
C THR A 128 33.61 6.65 -17.91
N ARG A 129 34.07 6.02 -16.83
CA ARG A 129 33.23 5.63 -15.69
C ARG A 129 32.58 6.84 -15.01
N LYS A 130 33.31 7.94 -14.85
CA LYS A 130 32.79 9.20 -14.32
C LYS A 130 31.69 9.78 -15.21
N ASN A 131 31.89 9.76 -16.53
CA ASN A 131 30.89 10.27 -17.47
C ASN A 131 29.60 9.43 -17.47
N ASP A 132 29.72 8.11 -17.37
CA ASP A 132 28.56 7.21 -17.28
C ASP A 132 27.75 7.47 -16.00
N LEU A 133 28.43 7.62 -14.87
CA LEU A 133 27.78 7.94 -13.58
C LEU A 133 27.11 9.31 -13.59
N VAL A 134 27.73 10.32 -14.23
CA VAL A 134 27.11 11.65 -14.39
C VAL A 134 25.88 11.58 -15.30
N ALA A 135 25.91 10.80 -16.38
CA ALA A 135 24.76 10.61 -17.26
C ALA A 135 23.61 9.89 -16.53
N GLU A 136 23.91 8.91 -15.68
CA GLU A 136 22.93 8.22 -14.85
C GLU A 136 22.34 9.14 -13.78
N LEU A 137 23.17 9.97 -13.14
CA LEU A 137 22.73 10.95 -12.15
C LEU A 137 21.80 12.00 -12.76
N ASN A 138 22.07 12.45 -13.99
CA ASN A 138 21.22 13.38 -14.74
C ASN A 138 19.86 12.77 -15.11
N ARG A 139 19.79 11.47 -15.44
CA ARG A 139 18.51 10.77 -15.69
C ARG A 139 17.66 10.68 -14.44
N LEU A 140 18.30 10.55 -13.27
CA LEU A 140 17.61 10.46 -11.98
C LEU A 140 17.21 11.83 -11.41
N THR A 141 17.75 12.94 -11.94
CA THR A 141 17.45 14.31 -11.49
C THR A 141 16.45 15.07 -12.36
N MET A 142 16.04 14.55 -13.53
CA MET A 142 14.88 15.10 -14.25
C MET A 142 13.58 14.53 -13.68
N PRO A 143 12.64 15.36 -13.19
CA PRO A 143 11.27 14.92 -12.94
C PRO A 143 10.62 14.59 -14.28
N ALA A 144 9.96 13.44 -14.35
CA ALA A 144 9.12 13.07 -15.48
C ALA A 144 7.91 14.04 -15.53
N ASP A 145 7.88 14.89 -16.57
CA ASP A 145 6.67 15.55 -17.07
C ASP A 145 5.98 14.65 -18.11
#